data_AF-A0A1I1CE46-F1
#
_entry.id   AF-A0A1I1CE46-F1
#
_cell.length_a   1.000
_cell.length_b   1.000
_cell.length_c   1.000
_cell.angle_alpha   90.00
_cell.angle_beta   90.00
_cell.angle_gamma   90.00
#
_symmetry.space_group_name_H-M   'P 1'
#
loop_
_entity.id
_entity.type
_entity.pdbx_description
1 polymer ?
#
loop_
_entity_poly.entity_id
_entity_poly.type
_entity_poly.pdbx_seq_one_letter_code
_entity_poly.pdbx_strand_id
1 'polypeptide(L)' 'MKAIASITIDNEFVVHDIRVIDGNNGMFVAMPSKRTPDGEFRDIAHPISSGTREKIQSAVLAEYERAAVEEEEVLVEGA' A
#
# COMPACT_ATOMS: atom_id res chain seq x y z
N MET A 1 -3.17 -10.23 3.26
CA MET A 1 -3.50 -8.86 2.81
C MET A 1 -4.15 -8.15 3.99
N LYS A 2 -3.71 -6.92 4.29
CA LYS A 2 -4.12 -6.18 5.49
C LYS A 2 -4.96 -4.95 5.15
N ALA A 3 -4.58 -4.19 4.12
CA ALA A 3 -5.31 -3.00 3.68
C ALA A 3 -5.20 -2.78 2.16
N ILE A 4 -6.10 -1.94 1.65
CA ILE A 4 -6.03 -1.33 0.32
C ILE A 4 -5.82 0.17 0.52
N ALA A 5 -4.88 0.74 -0.22
CA ALA A 5 -4.52 2.14 -0.17
C ALA A 5 -4.59 2.77 -1.57
N SER A 6 -4.70 4.09 -1.58
CA SER A 6 -4.44 4.92 -2.75
C SER A 6 -3.39 5.95 -2.37
N ILE A 7 -2.47 6.27 -3.28
CA ILE A 7 -1.47 7.33 -3.09
C ILE A 7 -1.69 8.45 -4.08
N THR A 8 -1.36 9.67 -3.67
CA THR A 8 -1.29 10.84 -4.56
C THR A 8 0.17 11.27 -4.67
N ILE A 9 0.65 11.40 -5.90
CA ILE A 9 2.01 11.83 -6.23
C ILE A 9 1.93 13.29 -6.66
N ASP A 10 2.73 14.12 -6.01
CA ASP A 10 2.88 15.56 -6.28
C ASP A 10 1.56 16.35 -6.31
N ASN A 11 0.51 15.86 -5.62
CA ASN A 11 -0.86 16.41 -5.67
C ASN A 11 -1.50 16.44 -7.07
N GLU A 12 -0.96 15.67 -8.01
CA GLU A 12 -1.35 15.74 -9.43
C GLU A 12 -1.76 14.38 -10.01
N PHE A 13 -1.25 13.27 -9.46
CA PHE A 13 -1.49 11.95 -10.00
C PHE A 13 -1.84 10.93 -8.92
N VAL A 14 -2.94 10.19 -9.10
CA VAL A 14 -3.41 9.20 -8.13
C VAL A 14 -3.21 7.78 -8.65
N VAL A 15 -2.73 6.91 -7.78
CA VAL A 15 -2.65 5.46 -8.02
C VAL A 15 -3.53 4.74 -7.00
N HIS A 16 -4.53 4.04 -7.50
CA HIS A 16 -5.45 3.20 -6.71
C HIS A 16 -4.96 1.75 -6.64
N ASP A 17 -5.60 0.95 -5.79
CA ASP A 17 -5.38 -0.50 -5.65
C ASP A 17 -3.96 -0.90 -5.21
N ILE A 18 -3.30 -0.05 -4.44
CA ILE A 18 -2.07 -0.41 -3.73
C ILE A 18 -2.45 -1.26 -2.51
N ARG A 19 -1.70 -2.33 -2.24
CA ARG A 19 -2.04 -3.29 -1.18
C ARG A 19 -0.96 -3.35 -0.12
N VAL A 20 -1.37 -3.28 1.15
CA VAL A 20 -0.50 -3.59 2.29
C VAL A 20 -0.57 -5.09 2.55
N ILE A 21 0.56 -5.76 2.45
CA ILE A 21 0.68 -7.21 2.61
C ILE A 21 1.61 -7.52 3.78
N ASP A 22 1.16 -8.45 4.62
CA ASP A 22 1.96 -9.05 5.68
C ASP A 22 2.60 -10.32 5.11
N GLY A 23 3.91 -10.25 4.83
CA GLY A 23 4.69 -11.34 4.27
C GLY A 23 5.61 -11.97 5.30
N ASN A 24 6.32 -13.03 4.91
CA ASN A 24 7.21 -13.77 5.81
C ASN A 24 8.36 -12.92 6.40
N ASN A 25 8.73 -11.82 5.73
CA ASN A 25 9.80 -10.91 6.14
C ASN A 25 9.26 -9.55 6.62
N GLY A 26 8.02 -9.52 7.09
CA GLY A 26 7.33 -8.32 7.55
C GLY A 26 6.42 -7.71 6.49
N MET A 27 5.87 -6.54 6.84
CA MET A 27 4.93 -5.83 6.00
C MET A 27 5.62 -5.16 4.81
N PHE A 28 4.97 -5.24 3.65
CA PHE A 28 5.43 -4.60 2.43
C PHE A 28 4.24 -4.11 1.60
N VAL A 29 4.55 -3.25 0.63
CA VAL A 29 3.56 -2.66 -0.26
C VAL A 29 3.62 -3.33 -1.63
N ALA A 30 2.51 -3.94 -2.03
CA ALA A 30 2.33 -4.51 -3.35
C ALA A 30 1.62 -3.52 -4.26
N MET A 31 2.21 -3.30 -5.44
CA MET A 31 1.65 -2.41 -6.45
C MET A 31 0.35 -2.97 -7.06
N PRO A 32 -0.44 -2.12 -7.75
CA PRO A 32 -1.63 -2.56 -8.46
C PRO A 32 -1.21 -3.47 -9.60
N SER A 33 -1.81 -4.66 -9.71
CA SER A 33 -1.42 -5.63 -10.73
C SER A 33 -2.64 -6.22 -11.45
N LYS A 34 -2.48 -6.52 -12.74
CA LYS A 34 -3.51 -7.14 -13.57
C LYS A 34 -3.00 -8.48 -14.08
N ARG A 35 -3.91 -9.46 -14.14
CA ARG A 35 -3.64 -10.74 -14.77
C ARG A 35 -3.62 -10.59 -16.29
N THR A 36 -2.55 -11.00 -16.94
CA THR A 36 -2.40 -11.03 -18.40
C THR A 36 -3.05 -12.30 -18.99
N PRO A 37 -3.34 -12.34 -20.30
CA PRO A 37 -4.01 -13.49 -20.93
C PRO A 37 -3.23 -14.81 -20.84
N ASP A 38 -1.91 -14.73 -20.74
CA ASP A 38 -1.00 -15.86 -20.48
C ASP A 38 -1.05 -16.36 -19.02
N GLY A 39 -1.77 -15.66 -18.15
CA GLY A 39 -2.01 -16.02 -16.76
C GLY A 39 -1.05 -15.40 -15.75
N GLU A 40 -0.03 -14.66 -16.20
CA GLU A 40 0.91 -13.95 -15.32
C GLU A 40 0.25 -12.72 -14.68
N PHE A 41 0.82 -12.22 -13.59
CA PHE A 41 0.43 -10.92 -13.02
C PHE A 41 1.52 -9.90 -13.32
N ARG A 42 1.12 -8.74 -13.84
CA ARG A 42 2.02 -7.62 -14.06
C ARG A 42 1.52 -6.38 -13.36
N ASP A 43 2.44 -5.65 -12.76
CA ASP A 43 2.15 -4.37 -12.13
C ASP A 43 1.72 -3.37 -13.20
N ILE A 44 0.56 -2.74 -12.98
CA ILE A 44 -0.01 -1.70 -13.82
C ILE A 44 0.76 -0.38 -13.62
N ALA A 45 1.15 -0.11 -12.37
CA ALA A 45 1.99 1.01 -11.99
C ALA A 45 3.10 0.50 -11.09
N HIS A 46 4.35 0.85 -11.37
CA HIS A 46 5.48 0.44 -10.53
C HIS A 46 6.60 1.48 -10.55
N PRO A 47 7.31 1.70 -9.42
CA PRO A 47 8.49 2.53 -9.39
C PRO A 47 9.64 1.87 -10.16
N ILE A 48 10.36 2.64 -10.97
CA ILE A 48 11.53 2.18 -11.71
C ILE A 48 12.73 2.01 -10.77
N SER A 49 12.93 2.94 -9.84
CA SER A 49 14.08 2.95 -8.94
C SER A 49 13.75 2.46 -7.53
N SER A 50 14.74 1.85 -6.86
CA SER A 50 14.64 1.43 -5.46
C SER A 50 14.30 2.60 -4.54
N GLY A 51 14.91 3.77 -4.73
CA GLY A 51 14.62 4.95 -3.91
C GLY A 51 13.16 5.41 -4.01
N THR A 52 12.53 5.29 -5.18
CA THR A 52 11.09 5.60 -5.32
C THR A 52 10.22 4.52 -4.68
N ARG A 53 10.63 3.25 -4.80
CA ARG A 53 9.97 2.13 -4.13
C ARG A 53 9.97 2.30 -2.61
N GLU A 54 11.12 2.64 -2.03
CA GLU A 54 11.27 2.89 -0.60
C GLU A 54 10.40 4.05 -0.15
N LYS A 55 10.39 5.17 -0.88
CA LYS A 55 9.50 6.31 -0.58
C LYS A 55 8.03 5.91 -0.52
N ILE A 56 7.54 5.18 -1.53
CA ILE A 56 6.14 4.72 -1.56
C ILE A 56 5.87 3.76 -0.40
N GLN A 57 6.77 2.79 -0.17
CA GLN A 57 6.60 1.81 0.89
C GLN A 57 6.55 2.46 2.28
N SER A 58 7.51 3.34 2.57
CA SER A 58 7.56 4.06 3.84
C SER A 58 6.34 4.94 4.06
N ALA A 59 5.89 5.69 3.05
CA ALA A 59 4.72 6.55 3.17
C ALA A 59 3.44 5.75 3.45
N VAL A 60 3.21 4.66 2.71
CA VAL A 60 2.00 3.84 2.87
C VAL A 60 2.02 3.06 4.18
N LEU A 61 3.15 2.48 4.59
CA LEU A 61 3.23 1.72 5.84
C LEU A 61 3.10 2.63 7.07
N ALA A 62 3.71 3.83 7.05
CA ALA A 62 3.56 4.80 8.12
C ALA A 62 2.10 5.25 8.29
N GLU A 63 1.39 5.48 7.17
CA GLU A 63 -0.04 5.82 7.20
C GLU A 63 -0.89 4.67 7.72
N TYR A 64 -0.59 3.43 7.29
CA TYR A 64 -1.29 2.23 7.76
C TYR A 64 -1.13 2.03 9.26
N GLU A 65 0.08 2.20 9.80
CA GLU A 65 0.33 2.12 11.24
C GLU A 65 -0.42 3.20 12.01
N ARG A 66 -0.43 4.45 11.51
CA ARG A 66 -1.19 5.53 12.15
C ARG A 66 -2.69 5.25 12.17
N ALA A 67 -3.25 4.83 11.04
CA ALA A 67 -4.67 4.51 10.93
C ALA A 67 -5.08 3.33 11.83
N ALA A 68 -4.20 2.33 12.01
CA ALA A 68 -4.44 1.21 12.91
C ALA A 68 -4.51 1.65 14.39
N VAL A 69 -3.66 2.60 14.80
CA VAL A 69 -3.71 3.19 16.15
C VAL A 69 -5.00 3.99 16.35
N GLU A 70 -5.35 4.84 15.38
CA GLU A 70 -6.59 5.63 15.42
C GLU A 70 -7.83 4.71 15.50
N GLU A 71 -7.84 3.60 14.78
CA GLU A 71 -8.93 2.61 14.83
C GLU A 71 -9.02 1.94 16.21
N GLU A 72 -7.89 1.59 16.83
CA GLU A 72 -7.85 1.00 18.17
C GLU A 72 -8.35 1.99 19.24
N GLU A 73 -7.98 3.27 19.18
CA GLU A 73 -8.48 4.32 20.08
C GLU A 73 -10.00 4.50 19.97
N VAL A 74 -10.53 4.54 18.75
CA VAL A 74 -11.98 4.66 18.50
C VAL A 74 -12.76 3.47 19.08
N LEU A 75 -12.21 2.25 19.00
CA LEU A 75 -12.83 1.06 19.56
C LEU A 75 -12.84 1.06 21.10
N VAL A 76 -11.83 1.67 21.74
CA VAL A 76 -11.74 1.78 23.21
C VAL A 76 -12.69 2.84 23.75
N GLU A 77 -12.85 3.98 23.09
CA GLU A 77 -13.79 5.04 23.52
C GLU A 77 -15.27 4.67 23.30
N GLY A 78 -15.55 3.74 22.38
CA GLY A 78 -16.90 3.26 22.09
C GLY A 78 -17.39 2.08 22.95
N ALA A 79 -16.57 1.57 23.87
CA ALA A 79 -16.82 0.38 24.70
C ALA A 79 -17.22 0.69 26.16
#